data_AF-A0A9E5AAZ2-F1
#
_entry.id   AF-A0A9E5AAZ2-F1
#
_cell.length_a   1.000
_cell.length_b   1.000
_cell.length_c   1.000
_cell.angle_alpha   90.00
_cell.angle_beta   90.00
_cell.angle_gamma   90.00
#
_symmetry.space_group_name_H-M   'P 1'
#
loop_
_entity.id
_entity.type
_entity.pdbx_description
1 polymer ?
#
loop_
_entity_poly.entity_id
_entity_poly.type
_entity_poly.pdbx_seq_one_letter_code
_entity_poly.pdbx_strand_id
1 'polypeptide(L)'
;MERLERAGVTALAPVDARYPSRLREIDDAPPLLYVRGEWRAEDEWSVAVAGTRRATAYGRQAAVELCRGLAATGVTIVSGLARGIDTIAHRTALEAGGRT
;
A
#
# COMPACT_ATOMS: atom_id res chain seq x y z
N MET A 1 -11.95 19.22 10.58
CA MET A 1 -11.63 18.10 11.48
C MET A 1 -12.81 17.17 11.66
N GLU A 2 -13.99 17.66 12.03
CA GLU A 2 -15.20 16.84 12.25
C GLU A 2 -15.55 15.85 11.11
N ARG A 3 -15.43 16.27 9.83
CA ARG A 3 -15.66 15.37 8.67
C ARG A 3 -14.64 14.23 8.58
N LEU A 4 -13.39 14.46 8.98
CA LEU A 4 -12.32 13.46 8.93
C LEU A 4 -12.50 12.43 10.05
N GLU A 5 -12.81 12.91 11.26
CA GLU A 5 -13.12 12.06 12.42
C GLU A 5 -14.30 11.13 12.13
N ARG A 6 -15.40 11.68 11.59
CA ARG A 6 -16.57 10.89 11.16
C ARG A 6 -16.25 9.85 10.09
N ALA A 7 -15.20 10.07 9.29
CA ALA A 7 -14.78 9.16 8.22
C ALA A 7 -13.67 8.19 8.64
N GLY A 8 -13.19 8.26 9.89
CA GLY A 8 -12.04 7.49 10.37
C GLY A 8 -10.74 7.82 9.62
N VAL A 9 -10.57 9.09 9.22
CA VAL A 9 -9.42 9.57 8.46
C VAL A 9 -8.54 10.44 9.34
N THR A 10 -7.23 10.17 9.34
CA THR A 10 -6.22 11.04 9.94
C THR A 10 -5.52 11.83 8.84
N ALA A 11 -5.19 13.09 9.09
CA ALA A 11 -4.36 13.89 8.21
C ALA A 11 -2.95 14.02 8.81
N LEU A 12 -1.92 13.71 8.03
CA LEU A 12 -0.52 13.73 8.44
C LEU A 12 0.25 14.75 7.61
N ALA A 13 0.98 15.65 8.27
CA ALA A 13 1.92 16.55 7.62
C ALA A 13 3.33 15.92 7.60
N PRO A 14 4.25 16.36 6.74
CA PRO A 14 5.63 15.84 6.73
C PRO A 14 6.33 15.86 8.10
N VAL A 15 5.98 16.80 8.98
CA VAL A 15 6.53 16.91 10.35
C VAL A 15 6.00 15.85 11.33
N ASP A 16 4.89 15.16 11.01
CA ASP A 16 4.39 14.05 11.82
C ASP A 16 5.35 12.87 11.77
N ALA A 17 5.66 12.28 12.93
CA ALA A 17 6.48 11.07 13.02
C ALA A 17 5.85 9.84 12.33
N ARG A 18 4.53 9.86 12.10
CA ARG A 18 3.77 8.80 11.41
C ARG A 18 3.77 8.96 9.89
N TYR A 19 4.24 10.10 9.37
CA TYR A 19 4.34 10.31 7.93
C TYR A 19 5.41 9.37 7.36
N PRO A 20 5.12 8.59 6.30
CA PRO A 20 6.05 7.59 5.77
C PRO A 20 7.40 8.21 5.40
N SER A 21 8.48 7.66 5.94
CA SER A 21 9.80 8.30 5.85
C SER A 21 10.27 8.44 4.40
N ARG A 22 10.13 7.37 3.60
CA ARG A 22 10.46 7.37 2.16
C ARG A 22 9.61 8.35 1.34
N LEU A 23 8.35 8.57 1.73
CA LEU A 23 7.49 9.53 1.02
C LEU A 23 7.92 10.97 1.30
N ARG A 24 8.51 11.24 2.47
CA ARG A 24 9.05 12.57 2.82
C ARG A 24 10.26 12.96 1.97
N GLU A 25 10.97 11.98 1.43
CA GLU A 25 12.23 12.17 0.70
C GLU A 25 12.06 12.54 -0.77
N ILE A 26 10.85 12.42 -1.34
CA ILE A 26 10.62 12.78 -2.74
C ILE A 26 10.51 14.30 -2.91
N ASP A 27 10.89 14.82 -4.09
CA ASP A 27 10.91 16.26 -4.38
C ASP A 27 9.56 16.97 -4.15
N ASP A 28 8.45 16.31 -4.52
CA ASP A 28 7.09 16.82 -4.38
C ASP A 28 6.32 16.02 -3.31
N ALA A 29 6.93 15.87 -2.14
CA ALA A 29 6.30 15.18 -1.00
C ALA A 29 4.99 15.89 -0.64
N PRO A 30 3.85 15.15 -0.57
CA PRO A 30 2.56 15.80 -0.37
C PRO A 30 2.52 16.51 0.99
N PRO A 31 2.11 17.81 1.02
CA PRO A 31 2.11 18.60 2.26
C PRO A 31 1.10 18.08 3.29
N LEU A 32 0.14 17.28 2.84
CA LEU A 32 -0.85 16.63 3.69
C LEU A 32 -1.22 15.26 3.10
N LEU A 33 -1.05 14.21 3.89
CA LEU A 33 -1.44 12.84 3.56
C LEU A 33 -2.68 12.44 4.38
N TYR A 34 -3.77 12.08 3.70
CA TYR A 34 -4.98 11.58 4.34
C TYR A 34 -4.94 10.05 4.42
N VAL A 35 -4.99 9.51 5.63
CA VAL A 35 -4.86 8.08 5.91
C VAL A 35 -6.14 7.55 6.52
N ARG A 36 -6.69 6.48 5.94
CA ARG A 36 -7.78 5.69 6.54
C ARG A 36 -7.25 4.29 6.84
N GLY A 37 -7.29 3.90 8.11
CA GLY A 37 -6.60 2.71 8.61
C GLY A 37 -5.30 3.09 9.32
N GLU A 38 -4.34 2.16 9.34
CA GLU A 38 -3.10 2.32 10.11
C GLU A 38 -1.86 2.11 9.23
N TRP A 39 -0.94 3.07 9.27
CA TRP A 39 0.45 2.92 8.80
C TRP A 39 1.33 2.58 10.01
N ARG A 40 1.98 1.42 9.97
CA ARG A 40 2.80 0.88 11.06
C ARG A 40 4.28 0.96 10.72
N ALA A 41 5.13 0.86 11.73
CA ALA A 41 6.59 0.85 11.52
C ALA A 41 7.05 -0.29 10.59
N GLU A 42 6.37 -1.44 10.63
CA GLU A 42 6.64 -2.57 9.73
C GLU A 42 6.33 -2.26 8.25
N ASP A 43 5.43 -1.30 7.97
CA ASP A 43 5.06 -0.93 6.59
C ASP A 43 6.14 -0.10 5.86
N GLU A 44 7.12 0.42 6.60
CA GLU A 44 8.33 1.01 6.01
C GLU A 44 9.09 -0.04 5.18
N TRP A 45 8.98 -1.33 5.54
CA TRP A 45 9.45 -2.44 4.73
C TRP A 45 8.38 -2.86 3.73
N SER A 46 8.18 -2.01 2.72
CA SER A 46 7.21 -2.22 1.66
C SER A 46 7.82 -2.28 0.27
N VAL A 47 7.05 -2.87 -0.66
CA VAL A 47 7.32 -2.89 -2.09
C VAL A 47 6.09 -2.41 -2.86
N ALA A 48 6.31 -1.53 -3.83
CA ALA A 48 5.26 -1.11 -4.74
C ALA A 48 5.05 -2.17 -5.84
N VAL A 49 3.82 -2.63 -6.04
CA VAL A 49 3.43 -3.52 -7.13
C VAL A 49 2.47 -2.78 -8.05
N ALA A 50 2.84 -2.62 -9.31
CA ALA A 50 2.02 -1.94 -10.32
C ALA A 50 1.99 -2.77 -11.60
N GLY A 51 0.89 -2.66 -12.36
CA GLY A 51 0.82 -3.33 -13.66
C GLY A 51 -0.46 -3.05 -14.45
N THR A 52 -0.68 -3.84 -15.49
CA THR A 52 -1.80 -3.64 -16.42
C THR A 52 -3.17 -3.79 -15.73
N ARG A 53 -4.12 -2.95 -16.17
CA ARG A 53 -5.54 -3.07 -15.78
C ARG A 53 -6.26 -4.27 -16.42
N ARG A 54 -5.63 -4.90 -17.42
CA ARG A 54 -6.12 -6.09 -18.14
C ARG A 54 -5.07 -7.19 -18.07
N ALA A 55 -4.97 -7.82 -16.89
CA ALA A 55 -4.00 -8.88 -16.65
C ALA A 55 -4.32 -10.14 -17.47
N THR A 56 -3.33 -10.63 -18.21
CA THR A 56 -3.34 -11.94 -18.87
C THR A 56 -3.28 -13.06 -17.83
N ALA A 57 -3.59 -14.30 -18.20
CA ALA A 57 -3.49 -15.44 -17.28
C ALA A 57 -2.10 -15.54 -16.63
N TYR A 58 -1.04 -15.44 -17.43
CA TYR A 58 0.34 -15.42 -16.94
C TYR A 58 0.60 -14.26 -15.99
N GLY A 59 0.20 -13.03 -16.35
CA GLY A 59 0.42 -11.86 -15.49
C GLY A 59 -0.29 -11.98 -14.14
N ARG A 60 -1.45 -12.63 -14.10
CA ARG A 60 -2.16 -12.93 -12.84
C ARG A 60 -1.37 -13.91 -11.99
N GLN A 61 -0.90 -15.01 -12.58
CA GLN A 61 -0.13 -16.03 -11.88
C GLN A 61 1.18 -15.45 -11.31
N ALA A 62 1.94 -14.71 -12.13
CA ALA A 62 3.17 -14.07 -11.71
C ALA A 62 2.95 -13.08 -10.55
N ALA A 63 1.87 -12.27 -10.60
CA ALA A 63 1.53 -11.36 -9.52
C ALA A 63 1.19 -12.11 -8.21
N VAL A 64 0.45 -13.23 -8.29
CA VAL A 64 0.14 -14.06 -7.13
C VAL A 64 1.40 -14.67 -6.53
N GLU A 65 2.26 -15.29 -7.33
CA GLU A 65 3.48 -15.95 -6.85
C GLU A 65 4.41 -14.96 -6.15
N LEU A 66 4.63 -13.80 -6.77
CA LEU A 66 5.51 -12.75 -6.23
C LEU A 66 4.93 -12.12 -4.96
N CYS A 67 3.66 -11.72 -4.97
CA CYS A 67 3.05 -11.04 -3.82
C CYS A 67 2.87 -12.00 -2.63
N ARG A 68 2.56 -13.27 -2.87
CA ARG A 68 2.40 -14.26 -1.80
C ARG A 68 3.72 -14.48 -1.07
N GLY A 69 4.82 -14.65 -1.80
CA GLY A 69 6.14 -14.86 -1.22
C GLY A 69 6.59 -13.67 -0.36
N LEU A 70 6.38 -12.45 -0.86
CA LEU A 70 6.77 -11.21 -0.16
C LEU A 70 5.87 -10.94 1.06
N ALA A 71 4.56 -11.07 0.92
CA ALA A 71 3.63 -10.83 2.03
C ALA A 71 3.83 -11.85 3.17
N ALA A 72 4.10 -13.12 2.83
CA ALA A 72 4.35 -14.18 3.82
C ALA A 72 5.64 -13.97 4.63
N THR A 73 6.58 -13.15 4.14
CA THR A 73 7.83 -12.80 4.86
C THR A 73 7.73 -11.45 5.60
N GLY A 74 6.54 -10.84 5.64
CA GLY A 74 6.30 -9.58 6.35
C GLY A 74 6.59 -8.32 5.54
N VAL A 75 6.78 -8.43 4.21
CA VAL A 75 6.89 -7.25 3.33
C VAL A 75 5.48 -6.72 3.03
N THR A 76 5.23 -5.45 3.32
CA THR A 76 3.96 -4.79 3.00
C THR A 76 3.84 -4.53 1.50
N ILE A 77 2.73 -4.94 0.89
CA ILE A 77 2.47 -4.72 -0.55
C ILE A 77 1.74 -3.39 -0.77
N VAL A 78 2.37 -2.42 -1.41
CA VAL A 78 1.74 -1.12 -1.73
C VAL A 78 1.30 -1.09 -3.18
N SER A 79 0.06 -0.66 -3.46
CA SER A 79 -0.45 -0.55 -4.83
C SER A 79 -1.58 0.48 -4.96
N GLY A 80 -2.04 0.74 -6.18
CA GLY A 80 -2.94 1.84 -6.52
C GLY A 80 -4.44 1.51 -6.50
N LEU A 81 -4.83 0.34 -5.98
CA LEU A 81 -6.22 -0.17 -5.97
C LEU A 81 -6.90 -0.23 -7.35
N ALA A 82 -6.13 -0.20 -8.44
CA ALA A 82 -6.71 -0.33 -9.77
C ALA A 82 -7.22 -1.76 -10.03
N ARG A 83 -8.09 -1.91 -11.04
CA ARG A 83 -8.40 -3.24 -11.59
C ARG A 83 -7.13 -3.87 -12.15
N GLY A 84 -7.08 -5.20 -12.22
CA GLY A 84 -5.96 -5.93 -12.81
C GLY A 84 -4.91 -6.30 -11.77
N ILE A 85 -3.64 -5.98 -12.04
CA ILE A 85 -2.51 -6.40 -11.20
C ILE A 85 -2.63 -5.86 -9.77
N ASP A 86 -2.96 -4.59 -9.56
CA ASP A 86 -3.10 -3.99 -8.22
C ASP A 86 -4.11 -4.74 -7.34
N THR A 87 -5.29 -5.06 -7.89
CA THR A 87 -6.32 -5.84 -7.19
C THR A 87 -5.79 -7.21 -6.76
N ILE A 88 -4.99 -7.87 -7.62
CA ILE A 88 -4.44 -9.20 -7.36
C ILE A 88 -3.37 -9.11 -6.28
N ALA A 89 -2.51 -8.09 -6.33
CA ALA A 89 -1.47 -7.85 -5.35
C ALA A 89 -2.05 -7.68 -3.95
N HIS A 90 -3.01 -6.77 -3.78
CA HIS A 90 -3.69 -6.54 -2.50
C HIS A 90 -4.40 -7.80 -1.98
N ARG A 91 -5.17 -8.50 -2.83
CA ARG A 91 -5.87 -9.72 -2.41
C ARG A 91 -4.90 -10.81 -1.97
N THR A 92 -3.85 -11.03 -2.75
CA THR A 92 -2.84 -12.05 -2.45
C THR A 92 -2.11 -11.75 -1.14
N ALA A 93 -1.78 -10.49 -0.88
CA ALA A 93 -1.15 -10.08 0.36
C ALA A 93 -2.04 -10.40 1.58
N LEU A 94 -3.32 -10.06 1.51
CA LEU A 94 -4.29 -10.36 2.56
C LEU A 94 -4.51 -11.87 2.75
N GLU A 95 -4.62 -12.63 1.66
CA GLU A 95 -4.76 -14.10 1.70
C GLU A 95 -3.53 -14.79 2.30
N ALA A 96 -2.35 -14.20 2.14
CA ALA A 96 -1.11 -14.67 2.76
C ALA A 96 -0.97 -14.24 4.24
N GLY A 97 -1.95 -13.51 4.78
CA GLY A 97 -1.90 -12.97 6.15
C GLY A 97 -0.96 -11.77 6.31
N GLY A 98 -0.47 -11.20 5.21
CA GLY A 98 0.38 -10.02 5.20
C GLY A 98 -0.41 -8.70 5.18
N ARG A 99 0.32 -7.60 5.01
CA ARG A 99 -0.22 -6.24 4.98
C ARG A 99 -0.18 -5.66 3.58
N THR A 100 -1.11 -4.74 3.29
CA THR A 100 -1.25 -4.10 1.98
C THR A 100 -1.91 -2.73 2.04
#